data_AF-A0A5B7YCE2-F1
#
_entry.id   AF-A0A5B7YCE2-F1
#
_cell.length_a   1.000
_cell.length_b   1.000
_cell.length_c   1.000
_cell.angle_alpha   90.00
_cell.angle_beta   90.00
_cell.angle_gamma   90.00
#
_symmetry.space_group_name_H-M   'P 1'
#
loop_
_entity.id
_entity.type
_entity.pdbx_description
1 polymer ?
#
loop_
_entity_poly.entity_id
_entity_poly.type
_entity_poly.pdbx_seq_one_letter_code
_entity_poly.pdbx_strand_id
1 'polypeptide(L)'
;MLKKILAITLLCCASSAHASLINFTGDIAFHNDVIEINFSVAEDTENVRVWTDSHLAGENFDPITALWDGAGNLLDQNDDDDTINPDTQSFYDSGFILPFLAAGDYIFTVATFNNFAVGDMLSDGFIFDTQESIPLSEWCQPSNDCNEGTFWSVWLDGITVANAPDQVAVPAPASALLLLTSGILLLRRRS
;
A
#
# COMPACT_ATOMS: atom_id res chain seq x y z
N MET A 1 -27.65 -53.29 -25.61
CA MET A 1 -26.99 -52.00 -25.91
C MET A 1 -27.08 -51.13 -24.67
N LEU A 2 -25.96 -50.94 -23.98
CA LEU A 2 -25.91 -50.37 -22.62
C LEU A 2 -25.50 -48.89 -22.72
N LYS A 3 -26.44 -47.96 -22.52
CA LYS A 3 -26.15 -46.52 -22.43
C LYS A 3 -25.77 -46.19 -20.98
N LYS A 4 -24.47 -46.12 -20.69
CA LYS A 4 -23.95 -45.57 -19.44
C LYS A 4 -23.80 -44.06 -19.61
N ILE A 5 -24.66 -43.29 -18.96
CA ILE A 5 -24.49 -41.84 -18.82
C ILE A 5 -23.49 -41.62 -17.69
N LEU A 6 -22.34 -41.04 -18.02
CA LEU A 6 -21.33 -40.64 -17.04
C LEU A 6 -21.61 -39.18 -16.67
N ALA A 7 -22.08 -38.93 -15.45
CA ALA A 7 -22.22 -37.59 -14.90
C ALA A 7 -20.83 -37.12 -14.40
N ILE A 8 -20.32 -36.05 -14.97
CA ILE A 8 -19.09 -35.39 -14.51
C ILE A 8 -19.51 -34.29 -13.53
N THR A 9 -19.25 -34.51 -12.25
CA THR A 9 -19.42 -33.49 -11.21
C THR A 9 -18.23 -32.54 -11.29
N LEU A 10 -18.46 -31.31 -11.73
CA LEU A 10 -17.44 -30.25 -11.74
C LEU A 10 -17.28 -29.73 -10.31
N LEU A 11 -16.17 -30.07 -9.66
CA LEU A 11 -15.82 -29.58 -8.33
C LEU A 11 -15.29 -28.15 -8.50
N CYS A 12 -16.12 -27.14 -8.22
CA CYS A 12 -15.66 -25.76 -8.13
C CYS A 12 -14.75 -25.64 -6.90
N CYS A 13 -13.44 -25.64 -7.10
CA CYS A 13 -12.50 -25.16 -6.10
C CYS A 13 -12.75 -23.66 -5.93
N ALA A 14 -13.41 -23.27 -4.84
CA ALA A 14 -13.42 -21.88 -4.41
C ALA A 14 -12.00 -21.53 -3.95
N SER A 15 -11.27 -20.75 -4.75
CA SER A 15 -10.02 -20.14 -4.29
C SER A 15 -10.38 -19.05 -3.30
N SER A 16 -10.05 -19.24 -2.03
CA SER A 16 -10.07 -18.14 -1.07
C SER A 16 -8.99 -17.13 -1.48
N ALA A 17 -9.37 -15.94 -1.93
CA ALA A 17 -8.43 -14.84 -2.06
C ALA A 17 -8.06 -14.42 -0.63
N HIS A 18 -6.81 -14.64 -0.24
CA HIS A 18 -6.29 -14.05 0.99
C HIS A 18 -5.87 -12.62 0.67
N ALA A 19 -6.29 -11.67 1.51
CA ALA A 19 -5.71 -10.33 1.51
C ALA A 19 -4.20 -10.45 1.66
N SER A 20 -3.45 -9.79 0.78
CA SER A 20 -1.99 -9.80 0.82
C SER A 20 -1.52 -8.57 1.58
N LEU A 21 -0.55 -8.76 2.47
CA LEU A 21 0.28 -7.64 2.91
C LEU A 21 1.14 -7.21 1.72
N ILE A 22 1.01 -5.95 1.32
CA ILE A 22 1.74 -5.36 0.18
C ILE A 22 2.64 -4.27 0.75
N ASN A 23 3.87 -4.18 0.23
CA ASN A 23 4.78 -3.09 0.54
C ASN A 23 5.22 -2.42 -0.76
N PHE A 24 5.14 -1.09 -0.79
CA PHE A 24 5.70 -0.24 -1.82
C PHE A 24 6.79 0.62 -1.22
N THR A 25 7.91 0.75 -1.93
CA THR A 25 9.01 1.60 -1.51
C THR A 25 9.56 2.40 -2.66
N GLY A 26 10.27 3.48 -2.35
CA GLY A 26 10.99 4.28 -3.34
C GLY A 26 11.74 5.42 -2.69
N ASP A 27 12.03 6.43 -3.49
CA ASP A 27 12.69 7.65 -3.04
C ASP A 27 11.96 8.88 -3.59
N ILE A 28 11.93 9.95 -2.80
CA ILE A 28 11.60 11.31 -3.23
C ILE A 28 12.87 12.17 -3.29
N ALA A 29 12.89 13.18 -4.14
CA ALA A 29 14.05 14.05 -4.30
C ALA A 29 13.89 15.36 -3.53
N PHE A 30 12.67 15.90 -3.47
CA PHE A 30 12.39 17.25 -2.98
C PHE A 30 11.30 17.26 -1.91
N HIS A 31 11.34 18.25 -1.03
CA HIS A 31 10.34 18.38 0.05
C HIS A 31 8.89 18.51 -0.45
N ASN A 32 8.70 19.02 -1.67
CA ASN A 32 7.39 19.20 -2.28
C ASN A 32 6.99 18.03 -3.21
N ASP A 33 7.75 16.94 -3.22
CA ASP A 33 7.31 15.72 -3.89
C ASP A 33 6.15 15.09 -3.11
N VAL A 34 5.16 14.58 -3.85
CA VAL A 34 4.03 13.82 -3.31
C VAL A 34 3.97 12.50 -4.04
N ILE A 35 3.97 11.40 -3.29
CA ILE A 35 3.82 10.05 -3.82
C ILE A 35 2.34 9.71 -3.81
N GLU A 36 1.80 9.23 -4.93
CA GLU A 36 0.43 8.73 -5.05
C GLU A 36 0.44 7.21 -5.23
N ILE A 37 -0.15 6.47 -4.30
CA ILE A 37 -0.34 5.02 -4.39
C ILE A 37 -1.82 4.76 -4.67
N ASN A 38 -2.09 4.16 -5.83
CA ASN A 38 -3.45 3.83 -6.23
C ASN A 38 -3.79 2.40 -5.78
N PHE A 39 -4.96 2.19 -5.21
CA PHE A 39 -5.40 0.85 -4.87
C PHE A 39 -6.90 0.69 -5.06
N SER A 40 -7.33 -0.55 -5.28
CA SER A 40 -8.73 -0.87 -5.52
C SER A 40 -9.18 -1.93 -4.55
N VAL A 41 -10.38 -1.74 -4.02
CA VAL A 41 -11.07 -2.69 -3.17
C VAL A 41 -12.18 -3.32 -4.00
N ALA A 42 -12.07 -4.62 -4.28
CA ALA A 42 -12.99 -5.31 -5.20
C ALA A 42 -14.39 -5.55 -4.61
N GLU A 43 -14.49 -5.65 -3.29
CA GLU A 43 -15.72 -5.86 -2.52
C GLU A 43 -15.61 -5.15 -1.18
N ASP A 44 -16.74 -4.77 -0.56
CA ASP A 44 -16.73 -4.12 0.75
C ASP A 44 -15.85 -4.88 1.76
N THR A 45 -14.89 -4.19 2.35
CA THR A 45 -13.82 -4.79 3.14
C THR A 45 -13.75 -4.15 4.53
N GLU A 46 -13.50 -4.97 5.54
CA GLU A 46 -13.31 -4.53 6.92
C GLU A 46 -11.84 -4.60 7.33
N ASN A 47 -11.42 -3.74 8.26
CA ASN A 47 -10.07 -3.73 8.85
C ASN A 47 -8.94 -3.53 7.82
N VAL A 48 -9.12 -2.63 6.87
CA VAL A 48 -8.03 -2.21 5.97
C VAL A 48 -7.05 -1.38 6.77
N ARG A 49 -5.75 -1.62 6.59
CA ARG A 49 -4.69 -0.82 7.20
C ARG A 49 -3.75 -0.33 6.13
N VAL A 50 -3.36 0.94 6.22
CA VAL A 50 -2.31 1.52 5.40
C VAL A 50 -1.42 2.37 6.30
N TRP A 51 -0.11 2.19 6.23
CA TRP A 51 0.83 2.93 7.09
C TRP A 51 2.20 3.07 6.45
N THR A 52 2.94 4.07 6.90
CA THR A 52 4.35 4.27 6.56
C THR A 52 5.25 3.62 7.61
N ASP A 53 6.44 3.20 7.21
CA ASP A 53 7.60 3.00 8.10
C ASP A 53 8.81 3.78 7.55
N SER A 54 8.52 4.98 7.04
CA SER A 54 9.48 5.82 6.31
C SER A 54 10.39 6.58 7.25
N HIS A 55 9.92 7.03 8.42
CA HIS A 55 10.71 7.95 9.26
C HIS A 55 11.99 7.31 9.85
N LEU A 56 12.01 5.98 10.00
CA LEU A 56 13.20 5.22 10.45
C LEU A 56 13.88 5.81 11.70
N ALA A 57 13.07 6.23 12.67
CA ALA A 57 13.53 6.84 13.92
C ALA A 57 14.42 8.09 13.74
N GLY A 58 14.16 8.89 12.70
CA GLY A 58 14.82 10.17 12.43
C GLY A 58 16.01 10.06 11.49
N GLU A 59 16.25 8.88 10.90
CA GLU A 59 17.22 8.75 9.81
C GLU A 59 16.66 9.28 8.48
N ASN A 60 15.36 9.56 8.42
CA ASN A 60 14.63 9.86 7.21
C ASN A 60 13.49 10.83 7.49
N PHE A 61 12.94 11.41 6.42
CA PHE A 61 11.89 12.43 6.56
C PHE A 61 10.67 11.92 7.33
N ASP A 62 10.01 12.84 8.00
CA ASP A 62 8.74 12.66 8.70
C ASP A 62 7.58 12.61 7.68
N PRO A 63 6.94 11.45 7.46
CA PRO A 63 5.89 11.29 6.48
C PRO A 63 4.54 11.82 6.98
N ILE A 64 3.85 12.54 6.10
CA ILE A 64 2.43 12.87 6.28
C ILE A 64 1.59 12.18 5.22
N THR A 65 0.39 11.73 5.58
CA THR A 65 -0.44 10.91 4.69
C THR A 65 -1.83 11.47 4.50
N ALA A 66 -2.41 11.20 3.32
CA ALA A 66 -3.82 11.46 3.06
C ALA A 66 -4.45 10.32 2.25
N LEU A 67 -5.74 10.09 2.50
CA LEU A 67 -6.56 9.10 1.83
C LEU A 67 -7.64 9.81 1.02
N TRP A 68 -7.78 9.41 -0.24
CA TRP A 68 -8.70 9.98 -1.20
C TRP A 68 -9.55 8.87 -1.82
N ASP A 69 -10.78 9.20 -2.20
CA ASP A 69 -11.56 8.33 -3.08
C ASP A 69 -11.06 8.39 -4.54
N GLY A 70 -11.53 7.48 -5.39
CA GLY A 70 -11.13 7.43 -6.79
C GLY A 70 -11.58 8.62 -7.65
N ALA A 71 -12.43 9.51 -7.11
CA ALA A 71 -12.74 10.79 -7.74
C ALA A 71 -11.82 11.93 -7.26
N GLY A 72 -10.90 11.64 -6.33
CA GLY A 72 -9.98 12.58 -5.74
C GLY A 72 -10.58 13.42 -4.62
N ASN A 73 -11.71 13.02 -4.03
CA ASN A 73 -12.21 13.69 -2.82
C ASN A 73 -11.42 13.22 -1.61
N LEU A 74 -11.02 14.15 -0.75
CA LEU A 74 -10.33 13.85 0.51
C LEU A 74 -11.28 13.08 1.44
N LEU A 75 -10.84 11.92 1.89
CA LEU A 75 -11.54 11.12 2.90
C LEU A 75 -10.99 11.43 4.28
N ASP A 76 -9.66 11.44 4.42
CA ASP A 76 -8.97 11.74 5.68
C ASP A 76 -7.49 12.08 5.45
N GLN A 77 -6.84 12.65 6.46
CA GLN A 77 -5.40 12.91 6.48
C GLN A 77 -4.83 12.65 7.88
N ASN A 78 -3.61 12.12 7.96
CA ASN A 78 -2.95 11.77 9.20
C ASN A 78 -1.51 12.29 9.21
N ASP A 79 -1.09 12.77 10.36
CA ASP A 79 0.27 13.26 10.63
C ASP A 79 1.07 12.13 11.26
N ASP A 80 0.76 11.79 12.51
CA ASP A 80 1.37 10.67 13.23
C ASP A 80 0.33 9.64 13.67
N ASP A 81 0.63 8.36 13.46
CA ASP A 81 -0.01 7.21 14.11
C ASP A 81 0.91 5.98 14.10
N ASP A 82 1.74 5.84 15.12
CA ASP A 82 2.66 4.71 15.33
C ASP A 82 1.97 3.43 15.84
N THR A 83 0.64 3.44 15.95
CA THR A 83 -0.13 2.34 16.57
C THR A 83 -0.70 1.34 15.57
N ILE A 84 -0.62 1.64 14.27
CA ILE A 84 -1.18 0.82 13.18
C ILE A 84 -0.45 -0.52 13.07
N ASN A 85 0.89 -0.45 13.09
CA ASN A 85 1.78 -1.59 13.17
C ASN A 85 3.08 -1.20 13.93
N PRO A 86 3.07 -1.27 15.28
CA PRO A 86 4.21 -0.90 16.12
C PRO A 86 5.47 -1.74 15.89
N ASP A 87 5.38 -2.88 15.22
CA ASP A 87 6.54 -3.72 14.91
C ASP A 87 7.39 -3.14 13.77
N THR A 88 6.81 -2.28 12.93
CA THR A 88 7.48 -1.66 11.77
C THR A 88 7.63 -0.14 11.90
N GLN A 89 6.70 0.52 12.59
CA GLN A 89 6.64 1.98 12.67
C GLN A 89 7.61 2.58 13.69
N SER A 90 8.02 3.81 13.42
CA SER A 90 8.59 4.74 14.39
C SER A 90 7.58 5.83 14.75
N PHE A 91 7.91 6.67 15.73
CA PHE A 91 6.95 7.57 16.38
C PHE A 91 6.25 8.56 15.44
N TYR A 92 6.94 9.04 14.40
CA TYR A 92 6.41 9.98 13.41
C TYR A 92 5.95 9.30 12.12
N ASP A 93 5.71 7.99 12.15
CA ASP A 93 5.10 7.34 11.00
C ASP A 93 3.58 7.52 10.99
N SER A 94 3.00 7.51 9.79
CA SER A 94 1.66 7.98 9.50
C SER A 94 0.80 6.92 8.82
N GLY A 95 -0.52 7.03 8.94
CA GLY A 95 -1.44 6.18 8.19
C GLY A 95 -2.87 6.10 8.73
N PHE A 96 -3.56 5.01 8.39
CA PHE A 96 -4.95 4.75 8.77
C PHE A 96 -5.21 3.29 9.15
N ILE A 97 -6.01 3.12 10.22
CA ILE A 97 -6.82 1.91 10.46
C ILE A 97 -8.24 2.21 10.01
N LEU A 98 -8.70 1.55 8.95
CA LEU A 98 -10.02 1.75 8.36
C LEU A 98 -10.93 0.56 8.77
N PRO A 99 -11.87 0.76 9.70
CA PRO A 99 -12.76 -0.32 10.13
C PRO A 99 -13.61 -0.88 8.99
N PHE A 100 -13.92 -0.03 8.01
CA PHE A 100 -14.69 -0.36 6.83
C PHE A 100 -14.22 0.50 5.65
N LEU A 101 -14.07 -0.13 4.49
CA LEU A 101 -13.80 0.51 3.22
C LEU A 101 -14.69 -0.13 2.15
N ALA A 102 -15.49 0.68 1.45
CA ALA A 102 -16.39 0.18 0.42
C ALA A 102 -15.61 -0.33 -0.80
N ALA A 103 -16.26 -1.14 -1.64
CA ALA A 103 -15.71 -1.46 -2.95
C ALA A 103 -15.53 -0.18 -3.78
N GLY A 104 -14.33 0.02 -4.34
CA GLY A 104 -13.99 1.24 -5.07
C GLY A 104 -12.50 1.41 -5.31
N ASP A 105 -12.16 2.48 -6.01
CA ASP A 105 -10.79 2.93 -6.22
C ASP A 105 -10.45 4.02 -5.20
N TYR A 106 -9.19 4.04 -4.78
CA TYR A 106 -8.67 4.93 -3.76
C TYR A 106 -7.25 5.37 -4.10
N ILE A 107 -6.88 6.54 -3.57
CA ILE A 107 -5.52 7.08 -3.68
C ILE A 107 -5.03 7.28 -2.25
N PHE A 108 -3.84 6.80 -1.94
CA PHE A 108 -3.13 7.09 -0.71
C PHE A 108 -1.91 7.92 -1.05
N THR A 109 -1.77 9.09 -0.44
CA THR A 109 -0.64 9.98 -0.68
C THR A 109 0.32 10.00 0.48
N VAL A 110 1.61 10.07 0.18
CA VAL A 110 2.69 10.34 1.15
C VAL A 110 3.42 11.58 0.72
N ALA A 111 3.63 12.50 1.66
CA ALA A 111 4.46 13.68 1.47
C ALA A 111 5.35 13.90 2.69
N THR A 112 6.24 14.89 2.65
CA THR A 112 7.00 15.31 3.84
C THR A 112 6.14 16.21 4.73
N PHE A 113 6.25 16.07 6.05
CA PHE A 113 5.56 16.99 6.95
C PHE A 113 6.13 18.42 6.84
N ASN A 114 5.34 19.47 6.73
CA ASN A 114 3.89 19.57 6.92
C ASN A 114 3.12 19.82 5.62
N ASN A 115 3.43 19.08 4.57
CA ASN A 115 2.80 19.22 3.25
C ASN A 115 1.37 18.64 3.22
N PHE A 116 0.46 19.20 4.02
CA PHE A 116 -0.95 18.80 4.06
C PHE A 116 -1.67 19.12 2.74
N ALA A 117 -2.78 18.44 2.50
CA ALA A 117 -3.75 18.82 1.48
C ALA A 117 -4.31 20.23 1.75
N VAL A 118 -4.44 21.05 0.72
CA VAL A 118 -4.93 22.44 0.83
C VAL A 118 -6.45 22.52 0.86
N GLY A 119 -7.14 21.53 0.29
CA GLY A 119 -8.59 21.49 0.17
C GLY A 119 -9.16 20.08 0.18
N ASP A 120 -10.43 19.97 -0.20
CA ASP A 120 -11.18 18.70 -0.19
C ASP A 120 -11.01 17.90 -1.49
N MET A 121 -10.28 18.44 -2.47
CA MET A 121 -9.97 17.77 -3.74
C MET A 121 -8.47 17.58 -3.90
N LEU A 122 -8.04 16.42 -4.42
CA LEU A 122 -6.64 16.16 -4.76
C LEU A 122 -6.09 17.21 -5.74
N SER A 123 -6.95 17.73 -6.62
CA SER A 123 -6.61 18.80 -7.56
C SER A 123 -6.35 20.16 -6.92
N ASP A 124 -6.74 20.35 -5.65
CA ASP A 124 -6.44 21.58 -4.90
C ASP A 124 -4.97 21.63 -4.47
N GLY A 125 -4.28 20.49 -4.51
CA GLY A 125 -2.85 20.37 -4.25
C GLY A 125 -2.50 20.37 -2.76
N PHE A 126 -1.21 20.55 -2.50
CA PHE A 126 -0.58 20.50 -1.19
C PHE A 126 0.13 21.81 -0.84
N ILE A 127 0.38 22.04 0.45
CA ILE A 127 0.92 23.31 0.98
C ILE A 127 2.22 23.74 0.27
N PHE A 128 3.05 22.80 -0.17
CA PHE A 128 4.35 23.03 -0.78
C PHE A 128 4.35 23.09 -2.31
N ASP A 129 3.22 22.88 -2.98
CA ASP A 129 3.14 22.81 -4.46
C ASP A 129 3.59 24.10 -5.15
N THR A 130 3.46 25.25 -4.47
CA THR A 130 3.85 26.56 -5.00
C THR A 130 5.27 26.98 -4.61
N GLN A 131 5.98 26.17 -3.83
CA GLN A 131 7.34 26.46 -3.38
C GLN A 131 8.37 26.00 -4.42
N GLU A 132 9.54 26.65 -4.41
CA GLU A 132 10.69 26.18 -5.19
C GLU A 132 11.18 24.86 -4.60
N SER A 133 11.39 23.85 -5.44
CA SER A 133 11.84 22.53 -4.99
C SER A 133 13.22 22.59 -4.34
N ILE A 134 13.28 22.20 -3.07
CA ILE A 134 14.51 22.08 -2.27
C ILE A 134 14.82 20.59 -2.09
N PRO A 135 16.04 20.12 -2.44
CA PRO A 135 16.45 18.74 -2.20
C PRO A 135 16.37 18.38 -0.71
N LEU A 136 15.95 17.17 -0.36
CA LEU A 136 15.83 16.75 1.05
C LEU A 136 17.15 16.82 1.84
N SER A 137 18.28 16.58 1.17
CA SER A 137 19.61 16.74 1.75
C SER A 137 19.95 18.19 2.15
N GLU A 138 19.22 19.17 1.61
CA GLU A 138 19.43 20.61 1.85
C GLU A 138 18.25 21.26 2.57
N TRP A 139 17.10 20.59 2.58
CA TRP A 139 15.90 21.05 3.25
C TRP A 139 16.02 20.83 4.76
N CYS A 140 15.54 21.81 5.51
CA CYS A 140 15.37 21.73 6.95
C CYS A 140 13.87 21.72 7.22
N GLN A 141 13.37 20.61 7.76
CA GLN A 141 11.95 20.44 7.98
C GLN A 141 11.45 21.45 9.03
N PRO A 142 10.25 22.04 8.88
CA PRO A 142 9.75 23.06 9.80
C PRO A 142 9.71 22.66 11.28
N SER A 143 9.57 21.36 11.58
CA SER A 143 9.47 20.80 12.92
C SER A 143 10.50 19.72 13.26
N ASN A 144 11.42 19.39 12.34
CA ASN A 144 12.41 18.32 12.52
C ASN A 144 13.82 18.84 12.18
N ASP A 145 14.70 17.96 11.69
CA ASP A 145 16.10 18.25 11.41
C ASP A 145 16.32 18.72 9.96
N CYS A 146 17.59 18.88 9.59
CA CYS A 146 18.01 19.12 8.22
C CYS A 146 18.67 17.87 7.65
N ASN A 147 18.81 17.82 6.33
CA ASN A 147 19.47 16.72 5.63
C ASN A 147 18.73 15.39 5.87
N GLU A 148 17.44 15.43 5.56
CA GLU A 148 16.55 14.28 5.66
C GLU A 148 16.91 13.23 4.59
N GLY A 149 16.66 11.96 4.92
CA GLY A 149 16.69 10.89 3.94
C GLY A 149 15.62 11.07 2.85
N THR A 150 15.72 10.25 1.80
CA THR A 150 14.81 10.30 0.65
C THR A 150 13.80 9.16 0.60
N PHE A 151 13.98 8.15 1.45
CA PHE A 151 13.31 6.88 1.30
C PHE A 151 11.85 6.97 1.71
N TRP A 152 10.94 6.31 1.00
CA TRP A 152 9.58 6.13 1.47
C TRP A 152 9.21 4.65 1.40
N SER A 153 8.35 4.23 2.31
CA SER A 153 7.85 2.87 2.44
C SER A 153 6.43 2.90 2.97
N VAL A 154 5.54 2.20 2.27
CA VAL A 154 4.11 2.13 2.55
C VAL A 154 3.63 0.69 2.51
N TRP A 155 2.99 0.30 3.58
CA TRP A 155 2.37 -1.01 3.72
C TRP A 155 0.86 -0.91 3.56
N LEU A 156 0.27 -1.87 2.84
CA LEU A 156 -1.17 -2.03 2.72
C LEU A 156 -1.55 -3.44 3.15
N ASP A 157 -2.51 -3.53 4.05
CA ASP A 157 -3.05 -4.79 4.56
C ASP A 157 -4.58 -4.81 4.47
N GLY A 158 -5.15 -6.00 4.32
CA GLY A 158 -6.58 -6.20 4.17
C GLY A 158 -7.11 -6.03 2.73
N ILE A 159 -6.25 -5.75 1.74
CA ILE A 159 -6.67 -5.56 0.34
C ILE A 159 -6.20 -6.70 -0.59
N THR A 160 -6.83 -6.81 -1.76
CA THR A 160 -6.53 -7.85 -2.75
C THR A 160 -5.70 -7.37 -3.94
N VAL A 161 -5.78 -6.09 -4.33
CA VAL A 161 -5.02 -5.51 -5.46
C VAL A 161 -4.62 -4.05 -5.15
N ALA A 162 -3.34 -3.70 -5.38
CA ALA A 162 -2.85 -2.32 -5.33
C ALA A 162 -1.75 -2.08 -6.38
N ASN A 163 -1.62 -0.82 -6.81
CA ASN A 163 -0.69 -0.35 -7.84
C ASN A 163 -0.04 0.98 -7.41
N ALA A 164 1.24 0.97 -7.10
CA ALA A 164 2.05 2.19 -7.00
C ALA A 164 2.57 2.62 -8.40
N PRO A 165 3.03 3.87 -8.58
CA PRO A 165 3.83 4.27 -9.75
C PRO A 165 4.98 3.29 -9.97
N ASP A 166 5.34 3.04 -11.24
CA ASP A 166 6.25 1.95 -11.66
C ASP A 166 7.43 1.73 -10.69
N GLN A 167 7.27 0.71 -9.83
CA GLN A 167 8.30 0.10 -9.01
C GLN A 167 8.18 -1.41 -9.19
N VAL A 168 9.31 -2.07 -9.43
CA VAL A 168 9.39 -3.49 -9.80
C VAL A 168 8.65 -4.33 -8.76
N ALA A 169 7.54 -4.94 -9.15
CA ALA A 169 6.78 -5.83 -8.29
C ALA A 169 7.72 -6.84 -7.61
N VAL A 170 7.82 -6.78 -6.28
CA VAL A 170 8.59 -7.76 -5.51
C VAL A 170 7.96 -9.13 -5.77
N PRO A 171 8.70 -10.11 -6.34
CA PRO A 171 8.12 -11.40 -6.66
C PRO A 171 7.62 -12.08 -5.39
N ALA A 172 6.36 -12.51 -5.40
CA ALA A 172 5.79 -13.31 -4.32
C ALA A 172 6.71 -14.51 -3.98
N PRO A 173 6.84 -14.90 -2.70
CA PRO A 173 7.70 -16.01 -2.32
C PRO A 173 7.33 -17.27 -3.10
N ALA A 174 8.34 -17.94 -3.66
CA ALA A 174 8.24 -19.10 -4.57
C ALA A 174 7.49 -20.33 -3.98
N SER A 175 6.96 -20.24 -2.77
CA SER A 175 6.13 -21.24 -2.10
C SER A 175 4.85 -21.58 -2.89
N ALA A 176 4.35 -20.69 -3.74
CA ALA A 176 3.20 -20.95 -4.60
C ALA A 176 3.50 -21.93 -5.76
N LEU A 177 4.78 -22.07 -6.16
CA LEU A 177 5.17 -22.90 -7.31
C LEU A 177 5.45 -24.38 -6.94
N LEU A 178 5.68 -24.68 -5.66
CA LEU A 178 6.08 -26.03 -5.19
C LEU A 178 4.92 -26.99 -4.93
N LEU A 179 3.68 -26.50 -4.83
CA LEU A 179 2.50 -27.34 -4.65
C LEU A 179 1.96 -27.95 -5.96
N LEU A 180 2.27 -27.34 -7.11
CA LEU A 180 1.83 -27.84 -8.42
C LEU A 180 2.70 -28.97 -8.98
N THR A 181 3.96 -29.08 -8.57
CA THR A 181 4.87 -30.15 -9.05
C THR A 181 4.84 -31.40 -8.18
N SER A 182 4.43 -31.29 -6.91
CA SER A 182 4.39 -32.42 -5.97
C SER A 182 3.16 -33.33 -6.14
N GLY A 183 2.08 -32.83 -6.74
CA GLY A 183 0.84 -33.60 -6.94
C GLY A 183 0.88 -34.60 -8.12
N ILE A 184 1.78 -34.43 -9.08
CA ILE A 184 1.80 -35.23 -10.32
C ILE A 184 2.66 -36.50 -10.17
N LEU A 185 3.56 -36.59 -9.17
CA LEU A 185 4.44 -37.76 -9.01
C LEU A 185 3.87 -38.92 -8.16
N LEU A 186 2.71 -38.78 -7.51
CA LEU A 186 2.14 -39.83 -6.66
C LEU A 186 1.13 -40.76 -7.36
N LEU A 187 0.81 -40.55 -8.64
CA LEU A 187 0.00 -41.47 -9.45
C LEU A 187 0.83 -42.24 -10.47
N ARG A 188 1.94 -42.85 -10.05
CA ARG A 188 2.54 -43.93 -10.85
C ARG A 188 3.32 -44.94 -10.02
N ARG A 189 2.60 -45.79 -9.28
CA ARG A 189 3.08 -47.14 -8.95
C ARG A 189 1.94 -48.02 -8.43
N ARG A 190 1.36 -48.83 -9.33
CA ARG A 190 0.90 -50.21 -9.08
C ARG A 190 0.47 -50.85 -10.40
N SER A 191 1.38 -51.64 -10.95
CA SER A 191 1.16 -52.78 -11.84
C SER A 191 2.05 -53.88 -11.33
#